data_AF-A0A0R2WZG8-F1
#
_entry.id   AF-A0A0R2WZG8-F1
#
_cell.length_a   1.000
_cell.length_b   1.000
_cell.length_c   1.000
_cell.angle_alpha   90.00
_cell.angle_beta   90.00
_cell.angle_gamma   90.00
#
_symmetry.space_group_name_H-M   'P 1'
#
loop_
_entity.id
_entity.type
_entity.pdbx_description
1 polymer ?
#
loop_
_entity_poly.entity_id
_entity_poly.type
_entity_poly.pdbx_seq_one_letter_code
_entity_poly.pdbx_strand_id
1 'polypeptide(L)'
;METTGTLYVVATPIGNLEDISARAIAALKQVDLIAAEDTRHSKRLLQHFAVSTPLTSYHDFSSDADVQKLLDDLSAGRSIALISDAGTPLISDPGFRLVEKARACGIAVIPVPGASAVIAALSVAGIPSDRFFFEGFLPAKSTQRCKRLAVLAHESSTVVFYESPHRIAACLADMAAVIAEPNKRKVFVARELTKKFETHFLGSLLEAVAWVASDDNNSRGEFVLVLEGRLEQPDSELDTAMEKAKEVAELLSAELSMKRAVALAAQIVGVRKNALYAVMLEKQG
;
A
#
# COMPACT_ATOMS: atom_id res chain seq x y z
N MET A 1 10.97 3.30 40.71
CA MET A 1 10.43 3.71 39.41
C MET A 1 9.23 2.84 39.17
N GLU A 2 8.03 3.39 39.08
CA GLU A 2 6.85 2.60 38.72
C GLU A 2 7.10 2.05 37.30
N THR A 3 7.18 0.73 37.19
CA THR A 3 7.38 0.04 35.93
C THR A 3 6.08 0.07 35.15
N THR A 4 6.01 0.91 34.12
CA THR A 4 4.94 0.88 33.13
C THR A 4 5.06 -0.39 32.28
N GLY A 5 3.91 -0.90 31.84
CA GLY A 5 3.81 -2.04 30.94
C GLY A 5 4.25 -1.69 29.52
N THR A 6 4.30 -2.70 28.66
CA THR A 6 4.65 -2.54 27.24
C THR A 6 3.52 -3.00 26.34
N LEU A 7 3.20 -2.20 25.32
CA LEU A 7 2.32 -2.59 24.23
C LEU A 7 3.15 -3.21 23.11
N TYR A 8 3.01 -4.51 22.90
CA TYR A 8 3.62 -5.23 21.79
C TYR A 8 2.67 -5.26 20.59
N VAL A 9 3.13 -4.83 19.42
CA VAL A 9 2.39 -5.00 18.16
C VAL A 9 2.91 -6.25 17.48
N VAL A 10 2.11 -7.33 17.46
CA VAL A 10 2.59 -8.66 17.08
C VAL A 10 1.92 -9.12 15.79
N ALA A 11 2.72 -9.33 14.76
CA ALA A 11 2.22 -9.89 13.51
C ALA A 11 1.85 -11.37 13.64
N THR A 12 0.70 -11.74 13.09
CA THR A 12 0.17 -13.12 13.00
C THR A 12 0.32 -13.66 11.58
N PRO A 13 0.24 -14.98 11.36
CA PRO A 13 0.22 -15.55 10.01
C PRO A 13 -0.87 -14.99 9.08
N ILE A 14 -0.63 -15.06 7.77
CA ILE A 14 -1.60 -14.66 6.72
C ILE A 14 -2.27 -15.85 6.00
N GLY A 15 -2.01 -17.08 6.46
CA GLY A 15 -2.59 -18.29 5.87
C GLY A 15 -1.90 -19.58 6.30
N ASN A 16 -0.58 -19.56 6.46
CA ASN A 16 0.20 -20.70 6.96
C ASN A 16 0.69 -20.47 8.39
N LEU A 17 0.32 -21.38 9.31
CA LEU A 17 0.71 -21.27 10.72
C LEU A 17 2.23 -21.25 10.92
N GLU A 18 3.00 -21.85 10.01
CA GLU A 18 4.47 -21.87 10.07
C GLU A 18 5.12 -20.49 9.89
N ASP A 19 4.39 -19.50 9.39
CA ASP A 19 4.91 -18.13 9.16
C ASP A 19 4.97 -17.27 10.44
N ILE A 20 4.50 -17.80 11.59
CA ILE A 20 4.64 -17.09 12.86
C ILE A 20 6.11 -17.15 13.33
N SER A 21 6.64 -16.01 13.76
CA SER A 21 8.00 -15.98 14.29
C SER A 21 8.07 -16.57 15.71
N ALA A 22 9.20 -17.19 16.06
CA ALA A 22 9.46 -17.64 17.43
C ALA A 22 9.34 -16.50 18.46
N ARG A 23 9.69 -15.27 18.06
CA ARG A 23 9.56 -14.07 18.90
C ARG A 23 8.10 -13.67 19.11
N ALA A 24 7.24 -13.81 18.11
CA ALA A 24 5.80 -13.59 18.26
C ALA A 24 5.21 -14.59 19.25
N ILE A 25 5.50 -15.89 19.11
CA ILE A 25 5.05 -16.91 20.08
C ILE A 25 5.53 -16.57 21.50
N ALA A 26 6.80 -16.22 21.66
CA ALA A 26 7.36 -15.88 22.97
C ALA A 26 6.67 -14.64 23.58
N ALA A 27 6.48 -13.57 22.81
CA ALA A 27 5.78 -12.37 23.25
C ALA A 27 4.34 -12.68 23.68
N LEU A 28 3.59 -13.42 22.85
CA LEU A 28 2.21 -13.80 23.15
C LEU A 28 2.08 -14.65 24.43
N LYS A 29 3.09 -15.47 24.76
CA LYS A 29 3.14 -16.26 26.02
C LYS A 29 3.53 -15.44 27.25
N GLN A 30 4.22 -14.31 27.07
CA GLN A 30 4.79 -13.53 28.17
C GLN A 30 3.94 -12.33 28.58
N VAL A 31 3.16 -11.76 27.66
CA VAL A 31 2.25 -10.66 27.97
C VAL A 31 1.12 -11.10 28.91
N ASP A 32 0.54 -10.14 29.64
CA ASP A 32 -0.54 -10.39 30.60
C ASP A 32 -1.92 -10.47 29.95
N LEU A 33 -2.05 -9.90 28.74
CA LEU A 33 -3.29 -9.81 27.98
C LEU A 33 -2.99 -9.71 26.48
N ILE A 34 -3.85 -10.33 25.66
CA ILE A 34 -3.85 -10.18 24.21
C ILE A 34 -5.12 -9.43 23.78
N ALA A 35 -4.96 -8.26 23.17
CA ALA A 35 -6.01 -7.52 22.50
C ALA A 35 -6.07 -7.98 21.04
N ALA A 36 -7.19 -8.57 20.63
CA ALA A 36 -7.37 -9.18 19.32
C ALA A 36 -8.61 -8.63 18.61
N GLU A 37 -8.53 -8.51 17.29
CA GLU A 37 -9.65 -8.09 16.43
C GLU A 37 -10.86 -9.03 16.55
N ASP A 38 -10.72 -10.31 16.16
CA ASP A 38 -11.68 -11.36 16.48
C ASP A 38 -11.06 -12.40 17.42
N THR A 39 -11.50 -12.39 18.67
CA THR A 39 -11.06 -13.35 19.70
C THR A 39 -11.37 -14.80 19.33
N ARG A 40 -12.38 -15.09 18.51
CA ARG A 40 -12.74 -16.45 18.07
C ARG A 40 -11.75 -16.96 17.03
N HIS A 41 -11.32 -16.09 16.13
CA HIS A 41 -10.26 -16.39 15.16
C HIS A 41 -8.95 -16.64 15.90
N SER A 42 -8.53 -15.66 16.70
CA SER A 42 -7.27 -15.67 17.44
C SER A 42 -7.14 -16.85 18.41
N LYS A 43 -8.25 -17.29 19.04
CA LYS A 43 -8.23 -18.43 19.96
C LYS A 43 -7.70 -19.72 19.30
N ARG A 44 -7.99 -19.96 18.02
CA ARG A 44 -7.49 -21.16 17.31
C ARG A 44 -5.99 -21.11 17.11
N LEU A 45 -5.47 -19.94 16.70
CA LEU A 45 -4.04 -19.68 16.55
C LEU A 45 -3.31 -19.90 17.89
N LEU A 46 -3.81 -19.29 18.96
CA LEU A 46 -3.21 -19.38 20.29
C LEU A 46 -3.22 -20.81 20.84
N GLN A 47 -4.30 -21.56 20.62
CA GLN A 47 -4.39 -22.98 20.98
C GLN A 47 -3.33 -23.83 20.26
N HIS A 48 -3.12 -23.61 18.96
CA HIS A 48 -2.12 -24.32 18.18
C HIS A 48 -0.70 -24.14 18.77
N PHE A 49 -0.36 -22.92 19.21
CA PHE A 49 0.94 -22.61 19.80
C PHE A 49 1.04 -22.77 21.32
N ALA A 50 0.00 -23.34 21.95
CA ALA A 50 -0.13 -23.50 23.40
C ALA A 50 0.11 -22.18 24.16
N VAL A 51 -0.51 -21.09 23.68
CA VAL A 51 -0.56 -19.80 24.37
C VAL A 51 -1.81 -19.76 25.24
N SER A 52 -1.63 -19.60 26.56
CA SER A 52 -2.71 -19.56 27.55
C SER A 52 -3.10 -18.14 27.99
N THR A 53 -2.47 -17.12 27.42
CA THR A 53 -2.68 -15.72 27.79
C THR A 53 -4.14 -15.31 27.54
N PRO A 54 -4.78 -14.59 28.48
CA PRO A 54 -6.14 -14.11 28.31
C PRO A 54 -6.32 -13.24 27.06
N LEU A 55 -7.49 -13.35 26.44
CA LEU A 55 -7.89 -12.55 25.28
C LEU A 55 -8.90 -11.48 25.67
N THR A 56 -8.83 -10.33 25.00
CA THR A 56 -9.89 -9.33 24.97
C THR A 56 -10.11 -8.84 23.53
N SER A 57 -11.33 -8.39 23.24
CA SER A 57 -11.70 -7.91 21.90
C SER A 57 -11.25 -6.45 21.74
N TYR A 58 -10.60 -6.14 20.61
CA TYR A 58 -10.22 -4.78 20.25
C TYR A 58 -10.26 -4.62 18.72
N HIS A 59 -11.14 -3.75 18.22
CA HIS A 59 -11.36 -3.52 16.80
C HIS A 59 -11.73 -2.04 16.54
N ASP A 60 -11.92 -1.61 15.29
CA ASP A 60 -12.14 -0.19 14.97
C ASP A 60 -13.40 0.42 15.63
N PHE A 61 -14.41 -0.40 15.90
CA PHE A 61 -15.62 0.01 16.61
C PHE A 61 -15.49 0.01 18.14
N SER A 62 -14.31 -0.28 18.70
CA SER A 62 -14.10 -0.26 20.15
C SER A 62 -14.29 1.14 20.71
N SER A 63 -14.99 1.22 21.84
CA SER A 63 -15.32 2.48 22.48
C SER A 63 -14.08 3.16 23.09
N ASP A 64 -14.17 4.46 23.39
CA ASP A 64 -13.08 5.12 24.14
C ASP A 64 -12.86 4.51 25.53
N ALA A 65 -13.91 3.95 26.15
CA ALA A 65 -13.79 3.24 27.42
C ALA A 65 -12.99 1.95 27.29
N ASP A 66 -13.17 1.20 26.20
CA ASP A 66 -12.38 -0.02 25.92
C ASP A 66 -10.91 0.32 25.73
N VAL A 67 -10.62 1.38 24.97
CA VAL A 67 -9.25 1.88 24.77
C VAL A 67 -8.65 2.32 26.11
N GLN A 68 -9.40 3.08 26.92
CA GLN A 68 -8.92 3.59 28.20
C GLN A 68 -8.58 2.45 29.16
N LYS A 69 -9.40 1.40 29.21
CA LYS A 69 -9.14 0.22 30.03
C LYS A 69 -7.79 -0.44 29.70
N LEU A 70 -7.45 -0.57 28.42
CA LEU A 70 -6.16 -1.12 28.00
C LEU A 70 -4.99 -0.19 28.40
N LEU A 71 -5.18 1.12 28.32
CA LEU A 71 -4.18 2.10 28.75
C LEU A 71 -3.97 2.09 30.27
N ASP A 72 -5.03 1.89 31.05
CA ASP A 72 -4.96 1.77 32.50
C ASP A 72 -4.20 0.50 32.90
N ASP A 73 -4.47 -0.64 32.25
CA ASP A 73 -3.72 -1.88 32.44
C ASP A 73 -2.22 -1.69 32.13
N LEU A 74 -1.90 -1.04 31.00
CA LEU A 74 -0.52 -0.71 30.62
C LEU A 74 0.15 0.22 31.63
N SER A 75 -0.56 1.24 32.11
CA SER A 75 -0.05 2.19 33.10
C SER A 75 0.20 1.52 34.45
N ALA A 76 -0.59 0.50 34.80
CA ALA A 76 -0.43 -0.32 36.00
C ALA A 76 0.70 -1.37 35.90
N GLY A 77 1.47 -1.39 34.81
CA GLY A 77 2.61 -2.28 34.64
C GLY A 77 2.33 -3.56 33.86
N ARG A 78 1.08 -3.79 33.42
CA ARG A 78 0.73 -5.00 32.66
C ARG A 78 1.12 -4.84 31.21
N SER A 79 1.76 -5.85 30.63
CA SER A 79 2.11 -5.84 29.21
C SER A 79 0.99 -6.43 28.37
N ILE A 80 0.72 -5.83 27.21
CA ILE A 80 -0.37 -6.22 26.31
C ILE A 80 0.20 -6.50 24.93
N ALA A 81 -0.24 -7.58 24.28
CA ALA A 81 0.00 -7.80 22.86
C ALA A 81 -1.24 -7.40 22.06
N LEU A 82 -1.07 -6.56 21.04
CA LEU A 82 -2.06 -6.25 20.02
C LEU A 82 -1.82 -7.16 18.80
N ILE A 83 -2.86 -7.88 18.37
CA ILE A 83 -2.87 -8.71 17.16
C ILE A 83 -4.10 -8.39 16.30
N SER A 84 -3.97 -8.56 14.99
CA SER A 84 -5.09 -8.61 14.04
C SER A 84 -5.37 -10.05 13.63
N ASP A 85 -6.46 -10.26 12.91
CA ASP A 85 -6.85 -11.60 12.46
C ASP A 85 -5.77 -12.23 11.57
N ALA A 86 -5.08 -11.45 10.75
CA ALA A 86 -3.99 -11.91 9.90
C ALA A 86 -2.96 -10.81 9.62
N GLY A 87 -1.68 -11.18 9.64
CA GLY A 87 -0.60 -10.29 9.24
C GLY A 87 -0.21 -9.28 10.30
N THR A 88 0.21 -8.09 9.87
CA THR A 88 0.75 -7.06 10.76
C THR A 88 -0.36 -6.08 11.17
N PRO A 89 -0.68 -5.95 12.47
CA PRO A 89 -1.70 -5.02 12.93
C PRO A 89 -1.45 -3.60 12.45
N LEU A 90 -2.51 -2.78 12.38
CA LEU A 90 -2.54 -1.41 11.83
C LEU A 90 -2.43 -1.30 10.30
N ILE A 91 -2.06 -2.36 9.58
CA ILE A 91 -1.92 -2.32 8.11
C ILE A 91 -3.23 -2.78 7.46
N SER A 92 -4.14 -1.82 7.25
CA SER A 92 -5.55 -2.09 6.90
C SER A 92 -6.33 -2.89 7.95
N ASP A 93 -5.85 -2.82 9.19
CA ASP A 93 -6.37 -3.48 10.39
C ASP A 93 -6.54 -2.47 11.53
N PRO A 94 -7.35 -2.78 12.58
CA PRO A 94 -7.46 -1.95 13.76
C PRO A 94 -6.13 -1.85 14.54
N GLY A 95 -6.02 -0.83 15.41
CA GLY A 95 -4.85 -0.65 16.28
C GLY A 95 -4.36 0.78 16.42
N PHE A 96 -4.62 1.62 15.41
CA PHE A 96 -4.07 2.97 15.33
C PHE A 96 -4.36 3.80 16.60
N ARG A 97 -5.63 3.87 17.01
CA ARG A 97 -6.07 4.64 18.19
C ARG A 97 -5.39 4.20 19.48
N LEU A 98 -5.19 2.90 19.68
CA LEU A 98 -4.51 2.38 20.87
C LEU A 98 -3.03 2.73 20.86
N VAL A 99 -2.33 2.54 19.73
CA VAL A 99 -0.91 2.87 19.60
C VAL A 99 -0.67 4.37 19.77
N GLU A 100 -1.50 5.22 19.17
CA GLU A 100 -1.44 6.67 19.31
C GLU A 100 -1.56 7.09 20.78
N LYS A 101 -2.63 6.66 21.47
CA LYS A 101 -2.85 7.03 22.88
C LYS A 101 -1.78 6.44 23.81
N ALA A 102 -1.33 5.20 23.58
CA ALA A 102 -0.25 4.60 24.36
C ALA A 102 1.04 5.43 24.26
N ARG A 103 1.41 5.87 23.04
CA ARG A 103 2.56 6.76 22.85
C ARG A 103 2.37 8.11 23.54
N ALA A 104 1.18 8.70 23.47
CA ALA A 104 0.87 9.95 24.15
C ALA A 104 1.00 9.85 25.69
N CYS A 105 0.73 8.67 26.26
CA CYS A 105 0.91 8.39 27.68
C CYS A 105 2.35 7.98 28.07
N GLY A 106 3.31 7.99 27.14
CA GLY A 106 4.69 7.56 27.39
C GLY A 106 4.86 6.05 27.58
N ILE A 107 3.87 5.24 27.19
CA ILE A 107 3.95 3.78 27.23
C ILE A 107 4.85 3.29 26.08
N ALA A 108 5.72 2.32 26.38
CA ALA A 108 6.57 1.70 25.37
C ALA A 108 5.71 0.92 24.36
N VAL A 109 5.90 1.20 23.07
CA VAL A 109 5.25 0.47 21.97
C VAL A 109 6.32 -0.23 21.16
N ILE A 110 6.33 -1.57 21.18
CA ILE A 110 7.37 -2.40 20.57
C ILE A 110 6.79 -3.24 19.42
N PRO A 111 7.29 -3.07 18.18
CA PRO A 111 6.90 -3.94 17.08
C PRO A 111 7.58 -5.31 17.18
N VAL A 112 6.83 -6.38 16.92
CA VAL A 112 7.32 -7.73 16.65
C VAL A 112 7.11 -8.03 15.16
N PRO A 113 8.17 -7.96 14.34
CA PRO A 113 8.11 -8.26 12.92
C PRO A 113 7.57 -9.66 12.65
N GLY A 114 6.87 -9.79 11.53
CA GLY A 114 6.31 -11.04 11.03
C GLY A 114 5.63 -10.84 9.68
N ALA A 115 4.65 -11.67 9.38
CA ALA A 115 4.01 -11.72 8.07
C ALA A 115 3.30 -10.41 7.69
N SER A 116 3.43 -10.05 6.41
CA SER A 116 2.70 -8.96 5.76
C SER A 116 2.39 -9.38 4.33
N ALA A 117 1.10 -9.42 3.96
CA ALA A 117 0.69 -9.84 2.62
C ALA A 117 1.19 -8.88 1.53
N VAL A 118 1.29 -7.58 1.83
CA VAL A 118 1.88 -6.55 0.95
C VAL A 118 3.33 -6.89 0.60
N ILE A 119 4.14 -7.13 1.62
CA ILE A 119 5.58 -7.39 1.44
C ILE A 119 5.81 -8.77 0.81
N ALA A 120 5.03 -9.78 1.21
CA ALA A 120 5.07 -11.10 0.60
C ALA A 120 4.78 -11.02 -0.91
N ALA A 121 3.69 -10.35 -1.32
CA ALA A 121 3.35 -10.16 -2.73
C ALA A 121 4.45 -9.41 -3.50
N LEU A 122 4.92 -8.27 -2.98
CA LEU A 122 6.00 -7.48 -3.61
C LEU A 122 7.27 -8.30 -3.83
N SER A 123 7.62 -9.17 -2.88
CA SER A 123 8.85 -9.97 -2.94
C SER A 123 8.90 -10.97 -4.10
N VAL A 124 7.75 -11.36 -4.63
CA VAL A 124 7.61 -12.32 -5.75
C VAL A 124 7.00 -11.70 -7.01
N ALA A 125 6.61 -10.43 -6.98
CA ALA A 125 5.85 -9.79 -8.05
C ALA A 125 6.63 -9.59 -9.36
N GLY A 126 7.96 -9.48 -9.30
CA GLY A 126 8.77 -9.12 -10.47
C GLY A 126 8.53 -7.70 -11.00
N ILE A 127 8.02 -6.81 -10.14
CA ILE A 127 7.76 -5.38 -10.39
C ILE A 127 8.69 -4.55 -9.47
N PRO A 128 9.18 -3.37 -9.88
CA PRO A 128 10.07 -2.54 -9.05
C PRO A 128 9.54 -2.34 -7.62
N SER A 129 10.42 -2.49 -6.64
CA SER A 129 10.07 -2.48 -5.21
C SER A 129 10.96 -1.57 -4.37
N ASP A 130 11.83 -0.77 -5.01
CA ASP A 130 12.65 0.26 -4.37
C ASP A 130 11.79 1.38 -3.78
N ARG A 131 10.67 1.71 -4.43
CA ARG A 131 9.65 2.65 -3.96
C ARG A 131 8.28 2.10 -4.32
N PHE A 132 7.39 2.07 -3.32
CA PHE A 132 6.01 1.67 -3.53
C PHE A 132 5.06 2.46 -2.64
N PHE A 133 3.81 2.52 -3.07
CA PHE A 133 2.71 3.12 -2.36
C PHE A 133 1.67 2.04 -2.06
N PHE A 134 1.30 1.90 -0.78
CA PHE A 134 0.25 0.98 -0.37
C PHE A 134 -1.07 1.75 -0.22
N GLU A 135 -2.05 1.43 -1.07
CA GLU A 135 -3.38 2.05 -1.08
C GLU A 135 -4.34 1.36 -0.09
N GLY A 136 -4.10 0.07 0.22
CA GLY A 136 -5.09 -0.76 0.91
C GLY A 136 -6.25 -1.12 -0.03
N PHE A 137 -7.48 -0.98 0.44
CA PHE A 137 -8.68 -1.28 -0.35
C PHE A 137 -9.19 -0.06 -1.11
N LEU A 138 -9.45 -0.23 -2.40
CA LEU A 138 -10.14 0.79 -3.19
C LEU A 138 -11.61 0.95 -2.75
N PRO A 139 -12.24 2.13 -3.01
CA PRO A 139 -13.65 2.32 -2.75
C PRO A 139 -14.53 1.24 -3.38
N ALA A 140 -15.55 0.77 -2.64
CA ALA A 140 -16.41 -0.31 -3.12
C ALA A 140 -17.25 0.09 -4.35
N LYS A 141 -17.65 1.36 -4.47
CA LYS A 141 -18.46 1.89 -5.57
C LYS A 141 -17.59 2.25 -6.77
N SER A 142 -17.93 1.73 -7.96
CA SER A 142 -17.15 1.94 -9.20
C SER A 142 -16.84 3.42 -9.48
N THR A 143 -17.81 4.33 -9.40
CA THR A 143 -17.55 5.77 -9.62
C THR A 143 -16.45 6.34 -8.70
N GLN A 144 -16.46 5.98 -7.43
CA GLN A 144 -15.46 6.44 -6.46
C GLN A 144 -14.12 5.75 -6.68
N ARG A 145 -14.14 4.45 -7.02
CA ARG A 145 -12.97 3.66 -7.38
C ARG A 145 -12.27 4.23 -8.61
N CYS A 146 -13.00 4.46 -9.70
CA CYS A 146 -12.45 5.06 -10.93
C CYS A 146 -11.88 6.45 -10.67
N LYS A 147 -12.52 7.28 -9.83
CA LYS A 147 -11.97 8.58 -9.44
C LYS A 147 -10.63 8.44 -8.71
N ARG A 148 -10.49 7.47 -7.80
CA ARG A 148 -9.23 7.22 -7.09
C ARG A 148 -8.16 6.64 -8.02
N LEU A 149 -8.54 5.70 -8.88
CA LEU A 149 -7.68 5.11 -9.90
C LEU A 149 -7.14 6.15 -10.87
N ALA A 150 -7.93 7.16 -11.25
CA ALA A 150 -7.47 8.24 -12.12
C ALA A 150 -6.32 9.04 -11.48
N VAL A 151 -6.33 9.22 -10.16
CA VAL A 151 -5.21 9.83 -9.43
C VAL A 151 -4.00 8.89 -9.44
N LEU A 152 -4.21 7.61 -9.11
CA LEU A 152 -3.15 6.62 -9.02
C LEU A 152 -2.52 6.25 -10.38
N ALA A 153 -3.22 6.47 -11.50
CA ALA A 153 -2.71 6.24 -12.85
C ALA A 153 -1.45 7.09 -13.16
N HIS A 154 -1.28 8.20 -12.44
CA HIS A 154 -0.13 9.10 -12.57
C HIS A 154 1.02 8.76 -11.61
N GLU A 155 0.83 7.84 -10.66
CA GLU A 155 1.89 7.43 -9.73
C GLU A 155 3.01 6.69 -10.48
N SER A 156 4.26 7.13 -10.33
CA SER A 156 5.43 6.52 -10.96
C SER A 156 6.02 5.38 -10.13
N SER A 157 5.71 5.33 -8.83
CA SER A 157 6.06 4.20 -7.95
C SER A 157 5.08 3.03 -8.13
N THR A 158 5.50 1.83 -7.76
CA THR A 158 4.62 0.67 -7.69
C THR A 158 3.46 0.91 -6.73
N VAL A 159 2.25 0.48 -7.07
CA VAL A 159 1.08 0.63 -6.21
C VAL A 159 0.54 -0.72 -5.79
N VAL A 160 0.36 -0.93 -4.48
CA VAL A 160 -0.16 -2.18 -3.92
C VAL A 160 -1.56 -1.98 -3.35
N PHE A 161 -2.45 -2.91 -3.67
CA PHE A 161 -3.84 -2.93 -3.22
C PHE A 161 -4.18 -4.27 -2.57
N TYR A 162 -5.13 -4.23 -1.64
CA TYR A 162 -5.91 -5.41 -1.26
C TYR A 162 -7.22 -5.43 -2.03
N GLU A 163 -7.70 -6.63 -2.34
CA GLU A 163 -9.03 -6.79 -2.95
C GLU A 163 -9.74 -8.07 -2.50
N SER A 164 -11.07 -8.00 -2.47
CA SER A 164 -11.96 -9.08 -2.05
C SER A 164 -12.45 -9.90 -3.25
N PRO A 165 -12.82 -11.18 -3.03
CA PRO A 165 -13.19 -12.08 -4.12
C PRO A 165 -14.44 -11.63 -4.89
N HIS A 166 -15.35 -10.94 -4.21
CA HIS A 166 -16.59 -10.43 -4.82
C HIS A 166 -16.39 -9.17 -5.67
N ARG A 167 -15.19 -8.56 -5.61
CA ARG A 167 -14.89 -7.29 -6.29
C ARG A 167 -13.75 -7.38 -7.29
N ILE A 168 -12.88 -8.38 -7.20
CA ILE A 168 -11.66 -8.50 -8.01
C ILE A 168 -11.91 -8.31 -9.51
N ALA A 169 -12.93 -8.96 -10.08
CA ALA A 169 -13.25 -8.85 -11.50
C ALA A 169 -13.65 -7.41 -11.89
N ALA A 170 -14.53 -6.79 -11.12
CA ALA A 170 -14.97 -5.41 -11.35
C ALA A 170 -13.84 -4.40 -11.10
N CYS A 171 -12.97 -4.65 -10.12
CA CYS A 171 -11.81 -3.81 -9.84
C CYS A 171 -10.82 -3.82 -10.99
N LEU A 172 -10.43 -5.00 -11.49
CA LEU A 172 -9.50 -5.12 -12.62
C LEU A 172 -10.10 -4.52 -13.90
N ALA A 173 -11.40 -4.66 -14.14
CA ALA A 173 -12.08 -4.02 -15.26
C ALA A 173 -12.03 -2.49 -15.17
N ASP A 174 -12.31 -1.92 -13.99
CA ASP A 174 -12.20 -0.48 -13.76
C ASP A 174 -10.74 0.02 -13.87
N MET A 175 -9.77 -0.75 -13.37
CA MET A 175 -8.34 -0.46 -13.53
C MET A 175 -7.96 -0.40 -15.01
N ALA A 176 -8.36 -1.39 -15.80
CA ALA A 176 -8.09 -1.43 -17.23
C ALA A 176 -8.78 -0.30 -18.01
N ALA A 177 -9.95 0.16 -17.55
CA ALA A 177 -10.68 1.26 -18.18
C ALA A 177 -10.07 2.63 -17.88
N VAL A 178 -9.46 2.81 -16.70
CA VAL A 178 -8.97 4.12 -16.23
C VAL A 178 -7.46 4.31 -16.46
N ILE A 179 -6.66 3.26 -16.32
CA ILE A 179 -5.21 3.36 -16.43
C ILE A 179 -4.79 3.37 -17.90
N ALA A 180 -3.98 4.36 -18.27
CA ALA A 180 -3.46 4.49 -19.63
C ALA A 180 -2.60 3.28 -20.04
N GLU A 181 -2.68 2.91 -21.32
CA GLU A 181 -1.96 1.78 -21.90
C GLU A 181 -2.19 0.45 -21.13
N PRO A 182 -3.44 0.00 -20.93
CA PRO A 182 -3.75 -1.18 -20.12
C PRO A 182 -3.20 -2.49 -20.69
N ASN A 183 -2.75 -2.49 -21.96
CA ASN A 183 -2.03 -3.60 -22.60
C ASN A 183 -0.54 -3.65 -22.28
N LYS A 184 0.02 -2.57 -21.72
CA LYS A 184 1.45 -2.48 -21.39
C LYS A 184 1.68 -2.42 -19.89
N ARG A 185 0.80 -1.75 -19.15
CA ARG A 185 0.94 -1.62 -17.70
C ARG A 185 0.84 -2.99 -17.04
N LYS A 186 1.92 -3.42 -16.38
CA LYS A 186 1.94 -4.70 -15.71
C LYS A 186 1.18 -4.67 -14.38
N VAL A 187 0.51 -5.76 -14.09
CA VAL A 187 -0.08 -6.05 -12.78
C VAL A 187 0.28 -7.47 -12.39
N PHE A 188 0.71 -7.62 -11.14
CA PHE A 188 0.84 -8.90 -10.48
C PHE A 188 -0.37 -9.11 -9.56
N VAL A 189 -1.02 -10.26 -9.70
CA VAL A 189 -2.16 -10.67 -8.87
C VAL A 189 -1.71 -11.86 -8.05
N ALA A 190 -1.61 -11.67 -6.73
CA ALA A 190 -1.39 -12.75 -5.78
C ALA A 190 -2.70 -13.16 -5.12
N ARG A 191 -3.05 -14.44 -5.24
CA ARG A 191 -4.25 -15.04 -4.68
C ARG A 191 -3.86 -16.04 -3.61
N GLU A 192 -4.50 -15.97 -2.45
CA GLU A 192 -4.37 -16.96 -1.37
C GLU A 192 -2.90 -17.18 -0.92
N LEU A 193 -2.14 -16.09 -0.77
CA LEU A 193 -0.74 -16.13 -0.31
C LEU A 193 -0.57 -16.99 0.94
N THR A 194 0.46 -17.82 0.93
CA THR A 194 0.87 -18.82 1.93
C THR A 194 -0.09 -20.00 2.10
N LYS A 195 -1.27 -20.00 1.47
CA LYS A 195 -2.26 -21.06 1.62
C LYS A 195 -2.07 -22.16 0.56
N LYS A 196 -2.79 -23.27 0.73
CA LYS A 196 -2.75 -24.43 -0.17
C LYS A 196 -2.97 -24.11 -1.65
N PHE A 197 -3.78 -23.09 -1.95
CA PHE A 197 -4.14 -22.70 -3.31
C PHE A 197 -3.49 -21.37 -3.73
N GLU A 198 -2.32 -21.04 -3.17
CA GLU A 198 -1.54 -19.87 -3.60
C GLU A 198 -1.37 -19.89 -5.13
N THR A 199 -1.72 -18.80 -5.78
CA THR A 199 -1.63 -18.66 -7.24
C THR A 199 -1.22 -17.26 -7.60
N HIS A 200 -0.34 -17.14 -8.59
CA HIS A 200 0.17 -15.88 -9.07
C HIS A 200 -0.17 -15.69 -10.55
N PHE A 201 -0.48 -14.45 -10.91
CA PHE A 201 -0.56 -14.01 -12.30
C PHE A 201 0.30 -12.76 -12.47
N LEU A 202 1.07 -12.70 -13.55
CA LEU A 202 1.80 -11.50 -13.97
C LEU A 202 1.55 -11.28 -15.46
N GLY A 203 1.05 -10.10 -15.80
CA GLY A 203 0.77 -9.71 -17.18
C GLY A 203 0.26 -8.28 -17.24
N SER A 204 -0.28 -7.89 -18.37
CA SER A 204 -0.98 -6.62 -18.53
C SER A 204 -2.32 -6.59 -17.78
N LEU A 205 -2.89 -5.40 -17.59
CA LEU A 205 -4.22 -5.25 -16.98
C LEU A 205 -5.31 -5.99 -17.76
N LEU A 206 -5.28 -5.96 -19.10
CA LEU A 206 -6.27 -6.68 -19.90
C LEU A 206 -6.11 -8.20 -19.81
N GLU A 207 -4.87 -8.70 -19.75
CA GLU A 207 -4.63 -10.13 -19.52
C GLU A 207 -5.06 -10.55 -18.11
N ALA A 208 -4.91 -9.69 -17.08
CA ALA A 208 -5.40 -9.97 -15.73
C ALA A 208 -6.94 -10.08 -15.70
N VAL A 209 -7.64 -9.19 -16.41
CA VAL A 209 -9.11 -9.27 -16.56
C VAL A 209 -9.51 -10.60 -17.21
N ALA A 210 -8.83 -10.99 -18.28
CA ALA A 210 -9.09 -12.27 -18.95
C ALA A 210 -8.76 -13.47 -18.04
N TRP A 211 -7.66 -13.42 -17.28
CA TRP A 211 -7.24 -14.48 -16.37
C TRP A 211 -8.27 -14.72 -15.25
N VAL A 212 -8.77 -13.66 -14.60
CA VAL A 212 -9.82 -13.79 -13.58
C VAL A 212 -11.12 -14.34 -14.18
N ALA A 213 -11.45 -14.01 -15.43
CA ALA A 213 -12.64 -14.51 -16.10
C ALA A 213 -12.50 -15.95 -16.66
N SER A 214 -11.27 -16.49 -16.74
CA SER A 214 -11.01 -17.78 -17.38
C SER A 214 -11.35 -19.00 -16.52
N ASP A 215 -11.39 -18.85 -15.20
CA ASP A 215 -11.74 -19.88 -14.23
C ASP A 215 -12.38 -19.22 -13.00
N ASP A 216 -13.56 -19.69 -12.58
CA ASP A 216 -14.25 -19.20 -11.39
C ASP A 216 -13.35 -19.24 -10.14
N ASN A 217 -12.44 -20.22 -10.05
CA ASN A 217 -11.49 -20.31 -8.93
C ASN A 217 -10.50 -19.14 -8.87
N ASN A 218 -10.19 -18.49 -10.00
CA ASN A 218 -9.29 -17.32 -10.02
C ASN A 218 -9.92 -16.09 -9.38
N SER A 219 -11.23 -16.10 -9.13
CA SER A 219 -11.95 -15.03 -8.42
C SER A 219 -12.19 -15.33 -6.94
N ARG A 220 -11.72 -16.47 -6.41
CA ARG A 220 -11.96 -16.90 -5.02
C ARG A 220 -10.74 -16.72 -4.11
N GLY A 221 -11.02 -16.39 -2.86
CA GLY A 221 -10.01 -16.19 -1.81
C GLY A 221 -9.67 -14.73 -1.61
N GLU A 222 -8.49 -14.47 -1.07
CA GLU A 222 -7.98 -13.11 -0.80
C GLU A 222 -6.93 -12.71 -1.84
N PHE A 223 -6.90 -11.41 -2.18
CA PHE A 223 -6.05 -10.90 -3.25
C PHE A 223 -5.16 -9.74 -2.80
N VAL A 224 -3.91 -9.77 -3.26
CA VAL A 224 -3.02 -8.62 -3.29
C VAL A 224 -2.71 -8.29 -4.75
N LEU A 225 -2.93 -7.04 -5.14
CA LEU A 225 -2.60 -6.53 -6.47
C LEU A 225 -1.37 -5.65 -6.38
N VAL A 226 -0.37 -5.91 -7.20
CA VAL A 226 0.82 -5.07 -7.34
C VAL A 226 0.81 -4.50 -8.75
N LEU A 227 0.46 -3.23 -8.87
CA LEU A 227 0.41 -2.51 -10.13
C LEU A 227 1.76 -1.82 -10.36
N GLU A 228 2.32 -2.02 -11.54
CA GLU A 228 3.51 -1.30 -11.98
C GLU A 228 3.27 0.22 -11.95
N GLY A 229 4.29 0.97 -11.51
CA GLY A 229 4.26 2.41 -11.60
C GLY A 229 4.14 2.90 -13.04
N ARG A 230 3.79 4.17 -13.22
CA ARG A 230 3.78 4.78 -14.55
C ARG A 230 5.20 4.78 -15.07
N LEU A 231 5.43 4.07 -16.17
CA LEU A 231 6.66 4.17 -16.93
C LEU A 231 6.83 5.65 -17.32
N GLU A 232 7.76 6.33 -16.65
CA GLU A 232 8.25 7.61 -17.12
C GLU A 232 8.84 7.36 -18.50
N GLN A 233 8.29 8.02 -19.52
CA GLN A 233 9.01 8.05 -20.78
C GLN A 233 10.33 8.79 -20.51
N PRO A 234 11.49 8.23 -20.89
CA PRO A 234 12.78 8.91 -20.74
C PRO A 234 12.80 10.31 -21.38
N ASP A 235 11.95 10.53 -22.38
CA ASP A 235 11.78 11.82 -23.04
C ASP A 235 10.94 12.81 -22.21
N SER A 236 10.20 12.37 -21.18
CA SER A 236 9.22 13.22 -20.49
C SER A 236 9.83 14.36 -19.68
N GLU A 237 11.01 14.22 -19.08
CA GLU A 237 11.68 15.35 -18.39
C GLU A 237 12.23 16.36 -19.40
N LEU A 238 12.83 15.88 -20.49
CA LEU A 238 13.39 16.72 -21.53
C LEU A 238 12.28 17.41 -22.34
N ASP A 239 11.19 16.71 -22.63
CA ASP A 239 10.00 17.22 -23.33
C ASP A 239 9.21 18.18 -22.44
N THR A 240 9.06 17.88 -21.15
CA THR A 240 8.42 18.82 -20.19
C THR A 240 9.27 20.07 -20.03
N ALA A 241 10.59 19.93 -19.95
CA ALA A 241 11.51 21.06 -19.93
C ALA A 241 11.48 21.84 -21.26
N MET A 242 11.36 21.16 -22.41
CA MET A 242 11.29 21.79 -23.71
C MET A 242 9.97 22.56 -23.90
N GLU A 243 8.84 22.00 -23.49
CA GLU A 243 7.53 22.66 -23.60
C GLU A 243 7.43 23.84 -22.64
N LYS A 244 7.95 23.72 -21.41
CA LYS A 244 8.08 24.85 -20.48
C LYS A 244 9.00 25.94 -21.01
N ALA A 245 10.12 25.57 -21.65
CA ALA A 245 11.02 26.53 -22.26
C ALA A 245 10.38 27.25 -23.46
N LYS A 246 9.50 26.56 -24.21
CA LYS A 246 8.72 27.13 -25.31
C LYS A 246 7.70 28.13 -24.81
N GLU A 247 6.91 27.82 -23.78
CA GLU A 247 5.97 28.77 -23.17
C GLU A 247 6.66 30.05 -22.68
N VAL A 248 7.81 29.91 -22.00
CA VAL A 248 8.60 31.06 -21.54
C VAL A 248 9.15 31.86 -22.72
N ALA A 249 9.62 31.19 -23.79
CA ALA A 249 10.11 31.86 -24.99
C ALA A 249 8.99 32.63 -25.73
N GLU A 250 7.78 32.09 -25.79
CA GLU A 250 6.61 32.74 -26.39
C GLU A 250 6.23 34.01 -25.63
N LEU A 251 6.13 33.95 -24.30
CA LEU A 251 5.85 35.11 -23.46
C LEU A 251 6.92 36.21 -23.62
N LEU A 252 8.20 35.83 -23.62
CA LEU A 252 9.30 36.78 -23.78
C LEU A 252 9.36 37.38 -25.19
N SER A 253 8.84 36.68 -26.21
CA SER A 253 8.84 37.17 -27.59
C SER A 253 7.87 38.32 -27.83
N ALA A 254 6.95 38.60 -26.89
CA ALA A 254 6.11 39.80 -26.92
C ALA A 254 6.92 41.09 -26.69
N GLU A 255 8.02 41.01 -25.93
CA GLU A 255 8.81 42.18 -25.50
C GLU A 255 10.25 42.16 -26.02
N LEU A 256 10.71 41.03 -26.54
CA LEU A 256 12.10 40.81 -26.97
C LEU A 256 12.16 40.17 -28.36
N SER A 257 13.27 40.39 -29.07
CA SER A 257 13.58 39.64 -30.29
C SER A 257 13.59 38.13 -30.01
N MET A 258 13.06 37.31 -30.92
CA MET A 258 13.02 35.83 -30.81
C MET A 258 14.37 35.23 -30.36
N LYS A 259 15.48 35.71 -30.92
CA LYS A 259 16.84 35.23 -30.56
C LYS A 259 17.19 35.45 -29.08
N ARG A 260 16.73 36.55 -28.47
CA ARG A 260 16.92 36.86 -27.04
C ARG A 260 15.92 36.10 -26.17
N ALA A 261 14.66 36.01 -26.60
CA ALA A 261 13.62 35.26 -25.90
C ALA A 261 14.00 33.78 -25.75
N VAL A 262 14.43 33.12 -26.84
CA VAL A 262 14.89 31.73 -26.83
C VAL A 262 16.15 31.54 -25.97
N ALA A 263 17.09 32.49 -26.01
CA ALA A 263 18.31 32.40 -25.18
C ALA A 263 17.99 32.46 -23.69
N LEU A 264 17.11 33.38 -23.27
CA LEU A 264 16.70 33.52 -21.87
C LEU A 264 15.86 32.33 -21.41
N ALA A 265 14.89 31.89 -22.21
CA ALA A 265 14.05 30.75 -21.87
C ALA A 265 14.86 29.44 -21.72
N ALA A 266 15.81 29.21 -22.63
CA ALA A 266 16.73 28.08 -22.54
C ALA A 266 17.57 28.12 -21.25
N GLN A 267 18.04 29.30 -20.85
CA GLN A 267 18.81 29.49 -19.62
C GLN A 267 17.95 29.33 -18.35
N ILE A 268 16.72 29.84 -18.35
CA ILE A 268 15.79 29.77 -17.22
C ILE A 268 15.38 28.32 -16.93
N VAL A 269 15.13 27.53 -17.98
CA VAL A 269 14.62 26.16 -17.85
C VAL A 269 15.72 25.09 -17.89
N GLY A 270 16.91 25.44 -18.40
CA GLY A 270 18.06 24.54 -18.44
C GLY A 270 18.10 23.62 -19.68
N VAL A 271 17.50 24.04 -20.80
CA VAL A 271 17.49 23.29 -22.07
C VAL A 271 18.52 23.83 -23.08
N ARG A 272 18.84 23.04 -24.12
CA ARG A 272 19.77 23.48 -25.18
C ARG A 272 19.10 24.54 -26.07
N LYS A 273 19.68 25.74 -26.10
CA LYS A 273 19.22 26.88 -26.92
C LYS A 273 18.93 26.54 -28.39
N ASN A 274 19.81 25.79 -29.04
CA ASN A 274 19.66 25.46 -30.47
C ASN A 274 18.47 24.52 -30.73
N ALA A 275 18.17 23.61 -29.79
CA ALA A 275 17.01 22.74 -29.88
C ALA A 275 15.71 23.55 -29.70
N LEU A 276 15.65 24.43 -28.70
CA LEU A 276 14.50 25.32 -28.48
C LEU A 276 14.28 26.28 -29.66
N TYR A 277 15.35 26.77 -30.29
CA TYR A 277 15.24 27.66 -31.46
C TYR A 277 14.62 26.98 -32.67
N ALA A 278 14.98 25.71 -32.93
CA ALA A 278 14.40 24.92 -34.02
C ALA A 278 12.89 24.70 -33.81
N VAL A 279 12.48 24.33 -32.60
CA VAL A 279 11.06 24.12 -32.22
C VAL A 279 10.24 25.41 -32.36
N MET A 280 10.80 26.56 -31.99
CA MET A 280 10.11 27.86 -32.11
C MET A 280 9.94 28.35 -33.56
N LEU A 281 10.81 27.91 -34.48
CA LEU A 281 10.74 28.25 -35.90
C LEU A 281 9.69 27.43 -36.66
N GLU A 282 9.52 26.15 -36.31
CA GLU A 282 8.50 25.27 -36.93
C GLU A 282 7.06 25.75 -36.69
N LYS A 283 6.81 26.54 -35.63
CA LYS A 283 5.49 27.09 -35.29
C LYS A 283 5.14 28.40 -36.04
N GLN A 284 6.10 28.99 -36.77
CA GLN A 284 5.88 30.24 -37.54
C GLN A 284 5.61 30.01 -39.04
N GLY A 285 5.61 28.75 -39.50
CA GLY A 285 5.16 28.35 -40.84
C GLY A 285 3.77 27.73 -40.79
#